data_AF-A0A7V8A899-F1
#
_entry.id   AF-A0A7V8A899-F1
#
_cell.length_a   1.000
_cell.length_b   1.000
_cell.length_c   1.000
_cell.angle_alpha   90.00
_cell.angle_beta   90.00
_cell.angle_gamma   90.00
#
_symmetry.space_group_name_H-M   'P 1'
#
loop_
_entity.id
_entity.type
_entity.pdbx_description
1 polymer ?
#
loop_
_entity_poly.entity_id
_entity_poly.type
_entity_poly.pdbx_seq_one_letter_code
_entity_poly.pdbx_strand_id
1 'polypeptide(L)'
;FIWDAMGVRQTRNNNGEPNNVLAMSFYPNEAEPLWSTYSTQAIAHTINIYGRMAFPYPYPSAQSVNGPVGGMEYPMITFNGPRPVKDNKGNITYTDRVKYGLISVIIHEVGHIWFPMTVNSDERQWTWMDEGLNTFVQYIAEQEWSDDYPSRRGDPRDLTEYMVGENQVPIMTQSDSVLQLGNNAYGKPATALVILRETIMGRENFDRAFREYSMRWRFKRPTPADFFRTMEESSGVDLDWFWRGWFYSTDHVDIALTAVREGTIDTQNPSIEANRRIAERDARPVEHGVARVADIDKIIELHPELKDYYDSVDPLADTQSEREAAARALAALTQDERAVLARSEKIYVISLENKGGLVMPVILKFTFADNSSQIVEIPAEIWRQNAKNVNWSFMTLKTLTSVELDPRQETADADRNNNYFPPRIEPSRLQIFKEKGPRNQMRDNNLTVAPNTTQTSSAKEK
;
A
#
# COMPACT_ATOMS: atom_id res chain seq x y z
N PHE A 1 -17.11 1.28 41.07
CA PHE A 1 -16.52 0.55 39.94
C PHE A 1 -17.36 -0.69 39.68
N ILE A 2 -17.72 -0.89 38.43
CA ILE A 2 -18.34 -2.07 37.85
C ILE A 2 -17.21 -3.02 37.44
N TRP A 3 -17.45 -4.31 37.63
CA TRP A 3 -16.58 -5.39 37.15
C TRP A 3 -17.37 -6.24 36.16
N ASP A 4 -16.83 -6.37 34.96
CA ASP A 4 -17.35 -7.24 33.90
C ASP A 4 -16.27 -8.25 33.51
N ALA A 5 -16.66 -9.51 33.26
CA ALA A 5 -15.72 -10.59 33.01
C ALA A 5 -16.27 -11.66 32.08
N MET A 6 -15.39 -12.21 31.24
CA MET A 6 -15.69 -13.26 30.27
C MET A 6 -14.54 -14.27 30.19
N GLY A 7 -14.87 -15.56 30.12
CA GLY A 7 -13.89 -16.61 29.82
C GLY A 7 -13.63 -16.71 28.32
N VAL A 8 -12.36 -16.67 27.92
CA VAL A 8 -11.92 -16.76 26.52
C VAL A 8 -11.18 -18.07 26.33
N ARG A 9 -11.71 -18.96 25.49
CA ARG A 9 -11.11 -20.26 25.23
C ARG A 9 -10.06 -20.17 24.13
N GLN A 10 -8.83 -20.58 24.43
CA GLN A 10 -7.74 -20.62 23.47
C GLN A 10 -7.73 -21.96 22.73
N THR A 11 -7.83 -21.93 21.39
CA THR A 11 -7.94 -23.15 20.57
C THR A 11 -6.61 -23.73 20.10
N ARG A 12 -5.51 -22.97 20.22
CA ARG A 12 -4.16 -23.33 19.71
C ARG A 12 -3.13 -23.54 20.83
N ASN A 13 -3.55 -24.05 21.98
CA ASN A 13 -2.67 -24.28 23.12
C ASN A 13 -1.88 -25.60 22.99
N ASN A 14 -0.58 -25.49 22.72
CA ASN A 14 0.33 -26.64 22.65
C ASN A 14 1.49 -26.55 23.65
N ASN A 15 1.63 -25.46 24.42
CA ASN A 15 2.86 -25.13 25.17
C ASN A 15 2.64 -24.86 26.66
N GLY A 16 1.53 -25.33 27.23
CA GLY A 16 1.26 -25.25 28.68
C GLY A 16 0.60 -23.95 29.13
N GLU A 17 0.11 -23.12 28.20
CA GLU A 17 -0.68 -21.92 28.52
C GLU A 17 -2.05 -22.28 29.14
N PRO A 18 -2.75 -21.32 29.74
CA PRO A 18 -4.12 -21.53 30.17
C PRO A 18 -5.05 -21.80 28.97
N ASN A 19 -5.81 -22.90 29.04
CA ASN A 19 -6.85 -23.20 28.03
C ASN A 19 -7.96 -22.14 28.02
N ASN A 20 -8.23 -21.53 29.17
CA ASN A 20 -9.21 -20.48 29.33
C ASN A 20 -8.52 -19.29 30.02
N VAL A 21 -8.69 -18.10 29.45
CA VAL A 21 -8.21 -16.83 29.98
C VAL A 21 -9.41 -16.02 30.47
N LEU A 22 -9.33 -15.47 31.68
CA LEU A 22 -10.36 -14.58 32.18
C LEU A 22 -10.09 -13.14 31.71
N ALA A 23 -10.86 -12.67 30.72
CA ALA A 23 -10.88 -11.27 30.30
C ALA A 23 -11.71 -10.47 31.31
N MET A 24 -11.15 -9.39 31.86
CA MET A 24 -11.77 -8.61 32.93
C MET A 24 -11.70 -7.11 32.63
N SER A 25 -12.81 -6.41 32.81
CA SER A 25 -12.89 -4.95 32.71
C SER A 25 -13.30 -4.36 34.06
N PHE A 26 -12.62 -3.30 34.47
CA PHE A 26 -12.92 -2.55 35.69
C PHE A 26 -13.16 -1.08 35.35
N TYR A 27 -14.37 -0.57 35.55
CA TYR A 27 -14.70 0.80 35.14
C TYR A 27 -15.75 1.46 36.03
N PRO A 28 -15.76 2.78 36.18
CA PRO A 28 -16.76 3.44 37.02
C PRO A 28 -18.08 3.67 36.25
N ASN A 29 -19.13 4.08 36.94
CA ASN A 29 -20.46 4.27 36.34
C ASN A 29 -20.45 5.35 35.25
N GLU A 30 -19.49 6.27 35.27
CA GLU A 30 -19.32 7.33 34.27
C GLU A 30 -18.77 6.81 32.93
N ALA A 31 -18.29 5.57 32.88
CA ALA A 31 -17.75 4.95 31.69
C ALA A 31 -18.83 4.26 30.81
N GLU A 32 -20.03 4.16 31.36
CA GLU A 32 -21.22 3.61 30.73
C GLU A 32 -21.81 4.58 29.67
N PRO A 33 -22.33 4.09 28.52
CA PRO A 33 -22.50 2.68 28.13
C PRO A 33 -21.29 2.07 27.39
N LEU A 34 -20.24 2.86 27.14
CA LEU A 34 -19.16 2.45 26.23
C LEU A 34 -18.38 1.24 26.77
N TRP A 35 -18.04 1.26 28.06
CA TRP A 35 -17.19 0.24 28.64
C TRP A 35 -17.89 -1.11 28.82
N SER A 36 -19.14 -1.11 29.30
CA SER A 36 -19.94 -2.34 29.42
C SER A 36 -20.22 -3.00 28.08
N THR A 37 -20.27 -2.22 27.00
CA THR A 37 -20.54 -2.74 25.66
C THR A 37 -19.26 -3.29 25.01
N TYR A 38 -18.14 -2.59 25.13
CA TYR A 38 -16.98 -2.83 24.27
C TYR A 38 -15.75 -3.37 24.99
N SER A 39 -15.53 -3.04 26.28
CA SER A 39 -14.23 -3.27 26.92
C SER A 39 -13.86 -4.75 26.98
N THR A 40 -14.70 -5.58 27.59
CA THR A 40 -14.41 -7.02 27.77
C THR A 40 -14.39 -7.77 26.43
N GLN A 41 -15.20 -7.33 25.46
CA GLN A 41 -15.19 -7.87 24.10
C GLN A 41 -13.89 -7.54 23.36
N ALA A 42 -13.37 -6.31 23.50
CA ALA A 42 -12.09 -5.90 22.93
C ALA A 42 -10.92 -6.73 23.50
N ILE A 43 -10.90 -7.01 24.80
CA ILE A 43 -9.90 -7.90 25.41
C ILE A 43 -9.97 -9.30 24.78
N ALA A 44 -11.18 -9.89 24.70
CA ALA A 44 -11.35 -11.24 24.16
C ALA A 44 -11.00 -11.33 22.67
N HIS A 45 -11.38 -10.32 21.90
CA HIS A 45 -10.99 -10.18 20.49
C HIS A 45 -9.46 -10.14 20.35
N THR A 46 -8.80 -9.31 21.16
CA THR A 46 -7.33 -9.21 21.18
C THR A 46 -6.68 -10.56 21.47
N ILE A 47 -7.15 -11.29 22.48
CA ILE A 47 -6.65 -12.64 22.81
C ILE A 47 -6.75 -13.60 21.62
N ASN A 48 -7.85 -13.57 20.88
CA ASN A 48 -8.04 -14.44 19.72
C ASN A 48 -7.11 -14.06 18.56
N ILE A 49 -7.01 -12.77 18.22
CA ILE A 49 -6.21 -12.30 17.08
C ILE A 49 -4.72 -12.44 17.35
N TYR A 50 -4.23 -11.93 18.49
CA TYR A 50 -2.81 -12.04 18.84
C TYR A 50 -2.42 -13.50 19.10
N GLY A 51 -3.32 -14.31 19.68
CA GLY A 51 -3.13 -15.75 19.81
C GLY A 51 -2.90 -16.47 18.48
N ARG A 52 -3.62 -16.03 17.43
CA ARG A 52 -3.51 -16.56 16.07
C ARG A 52 -2.24 -16.08 15.37
N MET A 53 -1.93 -14.78 15.43
CA MET A 53 -0.79 -14.15 14.74
C MET A 53 0.55 -14.48 15.40
N ALA A 54 0.59 -14.53 16.73
CA ALA A 54 1.79 -14.78 17.51
C ALA A 54 1.68 -16.13 18.24
N PHE A 55 1.29 -16.14 19.51
CA PHE A 55 1.20 -17.35 20.34
C PHE A 55 0.06 -17.23 21.37
N PRO A 56 -0.45 -18.35 21.93
CA PRO A 56 -1.49 -18.29 22.95
C PRO A 56 -1.11 -17.38 24.13
N TYR A 57 -2.07 -16.60 24.61
CA TYR A 57 -1.90 -15.68 25.74
C TYR A 57 -1.35 -16.43 26.96
N PRO A 58 -0.24 -15.95 27.58
CA PRO A 58 0.51 -16.74 28.54
C PRO A 58 -0.05 -16.73 29.97
N TYR A 59 -0.98 -15.82 30.30
CA TYR A 59 -1.46 -15.60 31.66
C TYR A 59 -2.91 -16.05 31.86
N PRO A 60 -3.34 -16.39 33.09
CA PRO A 60 -4.71 -16.85 33.35
C PRO A 60 -5.76 -15.75 33.22
N SER A 61 -5.34 -14.47 33.19
CA SER A 61 -6.25 -13.33 33.09
C SER A 61 -5.65 -12.16 32.34
N ALA A 62 -6.51 -11.36 31.72
CA ALA A 62 -6.18 -10.08 31.08
C ALA A 62 -7.12 -9.00 31.61
N GLN A 63 -6.58 -7.85 32.04
CA GLN A 63 -7.35 -6.81 32.71
C GLN A 63 -7.25 -5.48 31.98
N SER A 64 -8.39 -4.86 31.69
CA SER A 64 -8.51 -3.46 31.28
C SER A 64 -9.16 -2.65 32.41
N VAL A 65 -8.46 -1.64 32.91
CA VAL A 65 -8.91 -0.79 33.99
C VAL A 65 -9.11 0.62 33.46
N ASN A 66 -10.29 1.20 33.71
CA ASN A 66 -10.53 2.58 33.36
C ASN A 66 -9.65 3.51 34.23
N GLY A 67 -8.73 4.21 33.60
CA GLY A 67 -7.74 5.05 34.24
C GLY A 67 -7.77 6.51 33.77
N PRO A 68 -7.05 7.41 34.47
CA PRO A 68 -6.84 8.78 34.00
C PRO A 68 -5.85 8.85 32.82
N VAL A 69 -5.03 7.83 32.64
CA VAL A 69 -4.10 7.68 31.50
C VAL A 69 -4.86 7.06 30.33
N GLY A 70 -4.66 7.60 29.13
CA GLY A 70 -5.41 7.21 27.93
C GLY A 70 -5.13 5.79 27.43
N GLY A 71 -3.94 5.28 27.71
CA GLY A 71 -3.40 3.95 27.40
C GLY A 71 -2.09 3.78 28.19
N MET A 72 -1.91 2.64 28.86
CA MET A 72 -0.69 2.29 29.58
C MET A 72 -0.70 0.79 29.90
N GLU A 73 0.41 0.14 29.60
CA GLU A 73 0.57 -1.29 29.56
C GLU A 73 1.45 -1.80 30.71
N TYR A 74 0.87 -2.57 31.62
CA TYR A 74 1.63 -3.39 32.55
C TYR A 74 1.25 -4.87 32.35
N PRO A 75 2.15 -5.81 32.67
CA PRO A 75 1.84 -7.23 32.60
C PRO A 75 0.52 -7.56 33.33
N MET A 76 -0.43 -8.10 32.57
CA MET A 76 -1.80 -8.47 32.97
C MET A 76 -2.73 -7.33 33.40
N ILE A 77 -2.30 -6.07 33.44
CA ILE A 77 -3.13 -4.93 33.85
C ILE A 77 -2.85 -3.70 32.99
N THR A 78 -3.86 -3.25 32.25
CA THR A 78 -3.75 -2.08 31.38
C THR A 78 -4.67 -0.97 31.85
N PHE A 79 -4.26 0.28 31.69
CA PHE A 79 -5.07 1.45 32.02
C PHE A 79 -5.53 2.14 30.75
N ASN A 80 -6.84 2.24 30.57
CA ASN A 80 -7.43 2.74 29.32
C ASN A 80 -8.41 3.88 29.59
N GLY A 81 -8.51 4.76 28.60
CA GLY A 81 -9.64 5.66 28.39
C GLY A 81 -10.22 5.44 26.99
N PRO A 82 -11.05 6.35 26.45
CA PRO A 82 -11.77 7.43 27.13
C PRO A 82 -13.08 6.97 27.80
N ARG A 83 -13.80 7.92 28.40
CA ARG A 83 -15.20 7.79 28.85
C ARG A 83 -16.13 8.59 27.93
N PRO A 84 -17.44 8.28 27.85
CA PRO A 84 -18.39 9.17 27.21
C PRO A 84 -18.52 10.49 28.00
N VAL A 85 -19.11 11.51 27.36
CA VAL A 85 -19.28 12.85 27.94
C VAL A 85 -20.76 13.15 28.17
N LYS A 86 -21.05 14.14 29.02
CA LYS A 86 -22.39 14.70 29.16
C LYS A 86 -22.52 15.98 28.35
N ASP A 87 -23.64 16.16 27.67
CA ASP A 87 -23.98 17.44 27.03
C ASP A 87 -24.41 18.49 28.07
N ASN A 88 -24.68 19.72 27.62
CA ASN A 88 -25.12 20.82 28.49
C ASN A 88 -26.47 20.56 29.19
N LYS A 89 -27.22 19.55 28.72
CA LYS A 89 -28.51 19.13 29.29
C LYS A 89 -28.34 17.91 30.22
N GLY A 90 -27.10 17.46 30.45
CA GLY A 90 -26.78 16.31 31.29
C GLY A 90 -26.94 14.94 30.63
N ASN A 91 -27.28 14.87 29.34
CA ASN A 91 -27.45 13.62 28.62
C ASN A 91 -26.09 13.04 28.22
N ILE A 92 -25.96 11.71 28.27
CA ILE A 92 -24.74 11.02 27.84
C ILE A 92 -24.68 11.03 26.30
N THR A 93 -23.51 11.39 25.77
CA THR A 93 -23.18 11.42 24.35
C THR A 93 -21.70 11.13 24.14
N TYR A 94 -21.31 10.69 22.94
CA TYR A 94 -19.92 10.46 22.58
C TYR A 94 -19.74 10.60 21.06
N THR A 95 -18.50 10.79 20.62
CA THR A 95 -18.18 10.80 19.19
C THR A 95 -17.79 9.40 18.71
N ASP A 96 -17.79 9.20 17.40
CA ASP A 96 -17.15 8.05 16.74
C ASP A 96 -15.70 7.86 17.22
N ARG A 97 -14.91 8.93 17.28
CA ARG A 97 -13.53 8.92 17.79
C ARG A 97 -13.43 8.40 19.23
N VAL A 98 -14.40 8.70 20.09
CA VAL A 98 -14.42 8.19 21.48
C VAL A 98 -14.74 6.70 21.48
N LYS A 99 -15.71 6.25 20.68
CA LYS A 99 -16.06 4.82 20.55
C LYS A 99 -14.89 3.99 20.02
N TYR A 100 -14.40 4.32 18.83
CA TYR A 100 -13.32 3.57 18.19
C TYR A 100 -11.99 3.75 18.93
N GLY A 101 -11.75 4.93 19.50
CA GLY A 101 -10.58 5.16 20.35
C GLY A 101 -10.52 4.24 21.57
N LEU A 102 -11.66 3.98 22.23
CA LEU A 102 -11.73 3.03 23.35
C LEU A 102 -11.41 1.60 22.91
N ILE A 103 -12.01 1.14 21.81
CA ILE A 103 -11.81 -0.22 21.30
C ILE A 103 -10.34 -0.40 20.90
N SER A 104 -9.82 0.53 20.09
CA SER A 104 -8.44 0.52 19.60
C SER A 104 -7.40 0.54 20.72
N VAL A 105 -7.57 1.40 21.73
CA VAL A 105 -6.59 1.48 22.82
C VAL A 105 -6.61 0.22 23.68
N ILE A 106 -7.78 -0.35 23.98
CA ILE A 106 -7.84 -1.63 24.71
C ILE A 106 -7.14 -2.74 23.92
N ILE A 107 -7.33 -2.79 22.59
CA ILE A 107 -6.62 -3.75 21.74
C ILE A 107 -5.11 -3.52 21.81
N HIS A 108 -4.66 -2.28 21.73
CA HIS A 108 -3.24 -1.90 21.78
C HIS A 108 -2.61 -2.28 23.13
N GLU A 109 -3.19 -1.83 24.24
CA GLU A 109 -2.60 -2.05 25.56
C GLU A 109 -2.60 -3.53 25.96
N VAL A 110 -3.67 -4.28 25.63
CA VAL A 110 -3.70 -5.72 25.87
C VAL A 110 -2.74 -6.45 24.91
N GLY A 111 -2.57 -5.94 23.69
CA GLY A 111 -1.60 -6.41 22.72
C GLY A 111 -0.16 -6.34 23.23
N HIS A 112 0.16 -5.36 24.08
CA HIS A 112 1.48 -5.23 24.67
C HIS A 112 1.92 -6.42 25.54
N ILE A 113 0.97 -7.26 25.97
CA ILE A 113 1.31 -8.52 26.65
C ILE A 113 2.16 -9.44 25.75
N TRP A 114 1.97 -9.39 24.43
CA TRP A 114 2.84 -10.08 23.47
C TRP A 114 4.13 -9.28 23.23
N PHE A 115 4.00 -8.00 22.88
CA PHE A 115 5.12 -7.11 22.51
C PHE A 115 5.06 -5.81 23.30
N PRO A 116 5.94 -5.54 24.27
CA PRO A 116 7.18 -6.26 24.56
C PRO A 116 7.08 -7.24 25.74
N MET A 117 5.96 -7.32 26.47
CA MET A 117 5.98 -7.94 27.81
C MET A 117 6.38 -9.42 27.82
N THR A 118 6.09 -10.13 26.73
CA THR A 118 6.51 -11.53 26.56
C THR A 118 7.70 -11.65 25.58
N VAL A 119 7.66 -10.96 24.44
CA VAL A 119 8.80 -10.86 23.50
C VAL A 119 9.54 -9.56 23.83
N ASN A 120 10.53 -9.66 24.70
CA ASN A 120 11.08 -8.53 25.45
C ASN A 120 12.15 -7.75 24.67
N SER A 121 11.71 -6.83 23.81
CA SER A 121 12.59 -5.88 23.13
C SER A 121 13.14 -4.80 24.07
N ASP A 122 14.26 -4.19 23.68
CA ASP A 122 14.84 -3.03 24.39
C ASP A 122 14.20 -1.73 23.86
N GLU A 123 13.10 -1.32 24.49
CA GLU A 123 12.33 -0.12 24.13
C GLU A 123 13.19 1.14 24.05
N ARG A 124 14.23 1.27 24.90
CA ARG A 124 15.10 2.47 24.94
C ARG A 124 16.06 2.55 23.75
N GLN A 125 16.25 1.44 23.06
CA GLN A 125 17.03 1.38 21.82
C GLN A 125 16.12 1.32 20.59
N TRP A 126 15.03 0.53 20.67
CA TRP A 126 14.23 0.13 19.53
C TRP A 126 12.72 0.24 19.80
N THR A 127 12.21 1.43 20.17
CA THR A 127 10.78 1.62 20.51
C THR A 127 9.82 1.10 19.43
N TRP A 128 10.23 1.08 18.16
CA TRP A 128 9.41 0.53 17.09
C TRP A 128 9.14 -0.98 17.23
N MET A 129 10.01 -1.75 17.89
CA MET A 129 9.76 -3.17 18.12
C MET A 129 8.60 -3.37 19.10
N ASP A 130 8.49 -2.49 20.08
CA ASP A 130 7.42 -2.49 21.06
C ASP A 130 6.14 -1.98 20.37
N GLU A 131 6.23 -0.80 19.78
CA GLU A 131 5.07 -0.05 19.30
C GLU A 131 4.63 -0.44 17.89
N GLY A 132 5.57 -0.64 16.98
CA GLY A 132 5.30 -0.95 15.58
C GLY A 132 4.81 -2.37 15.38
N LEU A 133 5.41 -3.37 16.07
CA LEU A 133 4.91 -4.76 16.03
C LEU A 133 3.51 -4.84 16.64
N ASN A 134 3.27 -4.16 17.77
CA ASN A 134 1.96 -4.12 18.41
C ASN A 134 0.93 -3.40 17.52
N THR A 135 1.28 -2.23 16.97
CA THR A 135 0.40 -1.47 16.06
C THR A 135 0.04 -2.27 14.81
N PHE A 136 0.97 -3.05 14.26
CA PHE A 136 0.68 -3.92 13.12
C PHE A 136 -0.38 -4.99 13.45
N VAL A 137 -0.26 -5.69 14.59
CA VAL A 137 -1.25 -6.71 14.97
C VAL A 137 -2.56 -6.07 15.43
N GLN A 138 -2.50 -4.89 16.06
CA GLN A 138 -3.67 -4.06 16.34
C GLN A 138 -4.42 -3.73 15.04
N TYR A 139 -3.73 -3.29 13.99
CA TYR A 139 -4.35 -2.99 12.70
C TYR A 139 -5.13 -4.18 12.15
N ILE A 140 -4.57 -5.40 12.22
CA ILE A 140 -5.28 -6.63 11.83
C ILE A 140 -6.51 -6.87 12.72
N ALA A 141 -6.38 -6.70 14.04
CA ALA A 141 -7.48 -6.87 14.97
C ALA A 141 -8.61 -5.85 14.72
N GLU A 142 -8.28 -4.60 14.40
CA GLU A 142 -9.23 -3.56 14.05
C GLU A 142 -9.98 -3.88 12.76
N GLN A 143 -9.28 -4.33 11.71
CA GLN A 143 -9.89 -4.77 10.45
C GLN A 143 -10.83 -5.97 10.64
N GLU A 144 -10.54 -6.87 11.59
CA GLU A 144 -11.40 -8.02 11.92
C GLU A 144 -12.49 -7.70 12.95
N TRP A 145 -12.60 -6.46 13.43
CA TRP A 145 -13.68 -6.03 14.34
C TRP A 145 -14.97 -5.71 13.59
N SER A 146 -14.87 -5.05 12.43
CA SER A 146 -15.99 -4.72 11.55
C SER A 146 -15.50 -4.28 10.17
N ASP A 147 -16.27 -4.57 9.11
CA ASP A 147 -15.91 -4.27 7.70
C ASP A 147 -15.42 -2.83 7.46
N ASP A 148 -16.05 -1.84 8.10
CA ASP A 148 -15.72 -0.41 7.94
C ASP A 148 -15.00 0.19 9.18
N TYR A 149 -14.19 -0.61 9.89
CA TYR A 149 -13.47 -0.08 11.06
C TYR A 149 -12.48 1.02 10.64
N PRO A 150 -12.52 2.23 11.23
CA PRO A 150 -11.66 3.36 10.87
C PRO A 150 -10.25 3.21 11.47
N SER A 151 -9.56 2.17 11.04
CA SER A 151 -8.21 1.82 11.50
C SER A 151 -7.22 2.92 11.11
N ARG A 152 -6.16 3.10 11.88
CA ARG A 152 -5.08 4.05 11.59
C ARG A 152 -3.75 3.32 11.62
N ARG A 153 -2.70 3.93 11.05
CA ARG A 153 -1.30 3.44 11.14
C ARG A 153 -1.13 2.02 10.57
N GLY A 154 -1.58 1.82 9.34
CA GLY A 154 -1.41 0.56 8.62
C GLY A 154 -1.67 0.70 7.12
N ASP A 155 -2.65 1.52 6.75
CA ASP A 155 -2.90 1.87 5.36
C ASP A 155 -1.71 2.65 4.74
N PRO A 156 -1.12 2.18 3.62
CA PRO A 156 -0.02 2.86 2.94
C PRO A 156 -0.33 4.31 2.55
N ARG A 157 -1.60 4.62 2.23
CA ARG A 157 -2.04 5.95 1.76
C ARG A 157 -1.84 7.03 2.82
N ASP A 158 -2.12 6.69 4.08
CA ASP A 158 -2.08 7.62 5.20
C ASP A 158 -0.64 7.98 5.63
N LEU A 159 0.36 7.25 5.12
CA LEU A 159 1.76 7.43 5.50
C LEU A 159 2.51 8.42 4.58
N THR A 160 2.01 8.66 3.37
CA THR A 160 2.69 9.42 2.30
C THR A 160 3.18 10.80 2.76
N GLU A 161 2.35 11.58 3.47
CA GLU A 161 2.71 12.91 3.98
C GLU A 161 3.89 12.87 4.96
N TYR A 162 3.95 11.86 5.83
CA TYR A 162 5.07 11.68 6.75
C TYR A 162 6.36 11.30 6.00
N MET A 163 6.25 10.45 4.98
CA MET A 163 7.39 9.93 4.22
C MET A 163 8.10 10.99 3.38
N VAL A 164 7.40 12.04 2.96
CA VAL A 164 7.99 13.20 2.28
C VAL A 164 8.37 14.35 3.22
N GLY A 165 8.03 14.23 4.51
CA GLY A 165 8.30 15.25 5.51
C GLY A 165 9.79 15.37 5.84
N GLU A 166 10.26 16.61 6.04
CA GLU A 166 11.66 16.89 6.43
C GLU A 166 11.96 16.48 7.88
N ASN A 167 10.94 16.44 8.72
CA ASN A 167 11.07 16.21 10.16
C ASN A 167 10.93 14.71 10.50
N GLN A 168 11.64 13.86 9.76
CA GLN A 168 11.67 12.41 9.94
C GLN A 168 13.10 11.91 10.21
N VAL A 169 13.18 10.74 10.83
CA VAL A 169 14.44 10.00 11.06
C VAL A 169 14.20 8.52 10.75
N PRO A 170 15.24 7.72 10.47
CA PRO A 170 15.08 6.27 10.26
C PRO A 170 14.34 5.60 11.41
N ILE A 171 13.60 4.50 11.14
CA ILE A 171 12.91 3.72 12.18
C ILE A 171 13.91 3.21 13.23
N MET A 172 15.14 2.92 12.80
CA MET A 172 16.23 2.46 13.65
C MET A 172 16.88 3.57 14.50
N THR A 173 16.29 4.75 14.58
CA THR A 173 16.81 5.83 15.43
C THR A 173 16.57 5.50 16.90
N GLN A 174 17.57 5.76 17.75
CA GLN A 174 17.44 5.56 19.19
C GLN A 174 16.30 6.43 19.74
N SER A 175 15.54 5.86 20.67
CA SER A 175 14.25 6.35 21.16
C SER A 175 14.23 7.80 21.62
N ASP A 176 15.24 8.26 22.36
CA ASP A 176 15.32 9.64 22.87
C ASP A 176 15.60 10.67 21.75
N SER A 177 16.04 10.21 20.57
CA SER A 177 16.38 11.04 19.41
C SER A 177 15.27 11.08 18.36
N VAL A 178 14.14 10.40 18.59
CA VAL A 178 13.03 10.34 17.63
C VAL A 178 12.25 11.67 17.60
N LEU A 179 12.12 12.27 16.42
CA LEU A 179 11.45 13.57 16.24
C LEU A 179 9.92 13.47 16.21
N GLN A 180 9.38 12.45 15.55
CA GLN A 180 7.94 12.20 15.42
C GLN A 180 7.58 10.80 15.91
N LEU A 181 7.56 10.61 17.24
CA LEU A 181 7.39 9.30 17.86
C LEU A 181 6.19 8.51 17.31
N GLY A 182 5.03 9.17 17.19
CA GLY A 182 3.81 8.53 16.68
C GLY A 182 3.93 7.96 15.27
N ASN A 183 4.72 8.58 14.39
CA ASN A 183 4.91 8.09 13.02
C ASN A 183 6.12 7.15 12.93
N ASN A 184 7.22 7.47 13.61
CA ASN A 184 8.45 6.67 13.54
C ASN A 184 8.35 5.34 14.29
N ALA A 185 7.76 5.33 15.49
CA ALA A 185 7.67 4.13 16.32
C ALA A 185 6.39 3.30 16.05
N TYR A 186 5.30 3.93 15.62
CA TYR A 186 4.02 3.23 15.38
C TYR A 186 3.67 3.16 13.88
N GLY A 187 3.47 4.32 13.25
CA GLY A 187 2.91 4.43 11.89
C GLY A 187 3.73 3.75 10.80
N LYS A 188 4.93 4.26 10.52
CA LYS A 188 5.84 3.77 9.48
C LYS A 188 6.17 2.27 9.64
N PRO A 189 6.56 1.75 10.82
CA PRO A 189 6.85 0.32 10.97
C PRO A 189 5.60 -0.54 10.79
N ALA A 190 4.44 -0.14 11.30
CA ALA A 190 3.22 -0.91 11.11
C ALA A 190 2.78 -0.95 9.64
N THR A 191 2.78 0.19 8.94
CA THR A 191 2.50 0.26 7.51
C THR A 191 3.53 -0.55 6.70
N ALA A 192 4.82 -0.49 7.05
CA ALA A 192 5.85 -1.31 6.40
C ALA A 192 5.51 -2.81 6.52
N LEU A 193 5.10 -3.27 7.70
CA LEU A 193 4.71 -4.67 7.91
C LEU A 193 3.41 -5.04 7.18
N VAL A 194 2.45 -4.11 7.06
CA VAL A 194 1.26 -4.30 6.22
C VAL A 194 1.65 -4.48 4.76
N ILE A 195 2.49 -3.60 4.20
CA ILE A 195 2.99 -3.71 2.82
C ILE A 195 3.73 -5.04 2.61
N LEU A 196 4.58 -5.39 3.58
CA LEU A 196 5.34 -6.64 3.55
C LEU A 196 4.40 -7.86 3.51
N ARG A 197 3.32 -7.84 4.29
CA ARG A 197 2.30 -8.90 4.35
C ARG A 197 1.42 -8.97 3.10
N GLU A 198 0.91 -7.83 2.64
CA GLU A 198 -0.14 -7.78 1.61
C GLU A 198 0.43 -7.78 0.19
N THR A 199 1.57 -7.11 -0.03
CA THR A 199 2.12 -6.86 -1.37
C THR A 199 3.38 -7.66 -1.68
N ILE A 200 4.24 -7.92 -0.69
CA ILE A 200 5.57 -8.51 -0.95
C ILE A 200 5.59 -10.02 -0.69
N MET A 201 5.24 -10.45 0.52
CA MET A 201 5.38 -11.86 0.95
C MET A 201 4.11 -12.68 0.75
N GLY A 202 2.96 -12.00 0.74
CA GLY A 202 1.65 -12.61 0.88
C GLY A 202 1.36 -13.06 2.32
N ARG A 203 0.07 -13.09 2.67
CA ARG A 203 -0.43 -13.35 4.03
C ARG A 203 0.08 -14.66 4.62
N GLU A 204 0.12 -15.74 3.83
CA GLU A 204 0.52 -17.06 4.33
C GLU A 204 1.98 -17.08 4.80
N ASN A 205 2.90 -16.60 3.97
CA ASN A 205 4.33 -16.59 4.31
C ASN A 205 4.61 -15.61 5.44
N PHE A 206 4.00 -14.42 5.40
CA PHE A 206 4.16 -13.43 6.45
C PHE A 206 3.63 -13.94 7.79
N ASP A 207 2.39 -14.43 7.85
CA ASP A 207 1.75 -14.87 9.11
C ASP A 207 2.52 -16.05 9.71
N ARG A 208 3.02 -16.98 8.87
CA ARG A 208 3.91 -18.06 9.31
C ARG A 208 5.21 -17.53 9.92
N ALA A 209 5.87 -16.61 9.24
CA ALA A 209 7.16 -16.07 9.65
C ALA A 209 7.06 -15.20 10.93
N PHE A 210 6.04 -14.35 11.00
CA PHE A 210 5.76 -13.53 12.18
C PHE A 210 5.43 -14.39 13.41
N ARG A 211 4.66 -15.47 13.20
CA ARG A 211 4.39 -16.47 14.24
C ARG A 211 5.66 -17.18 14.70
N GLU A 212 6.51 -17.60 13.78
CA GLU A 212 7.79 -18.25 14.09
C GLU A 212 8.69 -17.33 14.92
N TYR A 213 8.82 -16.05 14.53
CA TYR A 213 9.52 -15.03 15.34
C TYR A 213 8.96 -14.95 16.76
N SER A 214 7.65 -14.77 16.86
CA SER A 214 6.98 -14.61 18.15
C SER A 214 7.19 -15.82 19.07
N MET A 215 7.10 -17.03 18.51
CA MET A 215 7.30 -18.28 19.24
C MET A 215 8.76 -18.49 19.65
N ARG A 216 9.70 -18.21 18.73
CA ARG A 216 11.15 -18.38 18.94
C ARG A 216 11.70 -17.45 20.02
N TRP A 217 11.17 -16.23 20.09
CA TRP A 217 11.62 -15.17 20.98
C TRP A 217 10.74 -14.94 22.21
N ARG A 218 9.73 -15.79 22.41
CA ARG A 218 8.90 -15.79 23.60
C ARG A 218 9.75 -15.94 24.87
N PHE A 219 9.57 -15.02 25.83
CA PHE A 219 10.35 -14.91 27.07
C PHE A 219 11.86 -14.70 26.88
N LYS A 220 12.26 -14.15 25.73
CA LYS A 220 13.65 -13.79 25.40
C LYS A 220 13.73 -12.32 25.00
N ARG A 221 14.94 -11.85 24.73
CA ARG A 221 15.24 -10.46 24.36
C ARG A 221 15.79 -10.34 22.93
N PRO A 222 14.92 -10.27 21.91
CA PRO A 222 15.36 -10.11 20.53
C PRO A 222 15.88 -8.70 20.25
N THR A 223 16.76 -8.60 19.27
CA THR A 223 17.13 -7.36 18.59
C THR A 223 16.42 -7.25 17.23
N PRO A 224 16.44 -6.07 16.57
CA PRO A 224 15.93 -5.93 15.20
C PRO A 224 16.48 -6.97 14.22
N ALA A 225 17.76 -7.31 14.34
CA ALA A 225 18.38 -8.32 13.47
C ALA A 225 17.78 -9.72 13.65
N ASP A 226 17.32 -10.06 14.85
CA ASP A 226 16.66 -11.33 15.14
C ASP A 226 15.26 -11.40 14.52
N PHE A 227 14.54 -10.27 14.49
CA PHE A 227 13.28 -10.15 13.76
C PHE A 227 13.51 -10.30 12.25
N PHE A 228 14.39 -9.48 11.67
CA PHE A 228 14.68 -9.51 10.23
C PHE A 228 15.10 -10.90 9.75
N ARG A 229 16.06 -11.54 10.42
CA ARG A 229 16.50 -12.90 10.04
C ARG A 229 15.38 -13.93 10.17
N THR A 230 14.55 -13.86 11.20
CA THR A 230 13.47 -14.85 11.36
C THR A 230 12.40 -14.68 10.28
N MET A 231 12.11 -13.43 9.89
CA MET A 231 11.20 -13.14 8.78
C MET A 231 11.72 -13.72 7.46
N GLU A 232 13.01 -13.55 7.15
CA GLU A 232 13.64 -14.08 5.94
C GLU A 232 13.77 -15.61 5.96
N GLU A 233 14.30 -16.18 7.04
CA GLU A 233 14.51 -17.62 7.19
C GLU A 233 13.20 -18.42 7.06
N SER A 234 12.14 -17.95 7.71
CA SER A 234 10.85 -18.67 7.73
C SER A 234 10.04 -18.48 6.44
N SER A 235 10.25 -17.37 5.74
CA SER A 235 9.54 -17.09 4.48
C SER A 235 10.27 -17.59 3.24
N GLY A 236 11.61 -17.68 3.29
CA GLY A 236 12.45 -17.94 2.13
C GLY A 236 12.55 -16.75 1.16
N VAL A 237 12.15 -15.55 1.58
CA VAL A 237 12.19 -14.32 0.78
C VAL A 237 13.39 -13.47 1.22
N ASP A 238 14.16 -12.95 0.26
CA ASP A 238 15.22 -11.98 0.51
C ASP A 238 14.62 -10.57 0.72
N LEU A 239 14.80 -10.03 1.92
CA LEU A 239 14.19 -8.78 2.36
C LEU A 239 15.26 -7.72 2.72
N ASP A 240 16.54 -7.96 2.43
CA ASP A 240 17.63 -7.04 2.76
C ASP A 240 17.39 -5.63 2.20
N TRP A 241 16.89 -5.56 0.97
CA TRP A 241 16.54 -4.30 0.30
C TRP A 241 15.39 -3.58 1.02
N PHE A 242 14.39 -4.33 1.50
CA PHE A 242 13.22 -3.82 2.17
C PHE A 242 13.60 -3.26 3.54
N TRP A 243 14.34 -4.02 4.35
CA TRP A 243 14.82 -3.58 5.65
C TRP A 243 15.70 -2.35 5.53
N ARG A 244 16.67 -2.36 4.60
CA ARG A 244 17.57 -1.23 4.37
C ARG A 244 16.81 0.05 4.01
N GLY A 245 15.86 -0.02 3.08
CA GLY A 245 15.07 1.13 2.68
C GLY A 245 14.14 1.61 3.79
N TRP A 246 13.24 0.74 4.25
CA TRP A 246 12.18 1.15 5.18
C TRP A 246 12.67 1.47 6.59
N PHE A 247 13.69 0.76 7.10
CA PHE A 247 14.10 0.86 8.51
C PHE A 247 15.35 1.71 8.73
N TYR A 248 16.27 1.72 7.77
CA TYR A 248 17.57 2.40 7.93
C TYR A 248 17.69 3.71 7.13
N SER A 249 16.71 4.07 6.30
CA SER A 249 16.71 5.36 5.58
C SER A 249 15.45 6.19 5.82
N THR A 250 15.49 7.42 5.32
CA THR A 250 14.38 8.37 5.26
C THR A 250 13.89 8.54 3.81
N ASP A 251 14.27 7.62 2.93
CA ASP A 251 13.76 7.59 1.57
C ASP A 251 12.25 7.29 1.60
N HIS A 252 11.57 7.58 0.50
CA HIS A 252 10.15 7.33 0.32
C HIS A 252 9.86 6.63 -1.00
N VAL A 253 8.64 6.15 -1.17
CA VAL A 253 8.19 5.56 -2.43
C VAL A 253 7.67 6.70 -3.31
N ASP A 254 8.33 6.91 -4.45
CA ASP A 254 7.86 7.74 -5.57
C ASP A 254 8.45 7.09 -6.82
N ILE A 255 7.62 6.31 -7.51
CA ILE A 255 7.97 5.64 -8.76
C ILE A 255 7.18 6.33 -9.87
N ALA A 256 7.87 6.90 -10.83
CA ALA A 256 7.26 7.59 -11.95
C ALA A 256 7.13 6.68 -13.16
N LEU A 257 5.95 6.66 -13.77
CA LEU A 257 5.72 6.11 -15.11
C LEU A 257 6.11 7.18 -16.15
N THR A 258 7.35 7.12 -16.64
CA THR A 258 7.91 8.20 -17.47
C THR A 258 7.57 8.08 -18.96
N ALA A 259 7.42 6.85 -19.47
CA ALA A 259 7.06 6.62 -20.86
C ALA A 259 6.44 5.24 -21.10
N VAL A 260 5.55 5.16 -22.08
CA VAL A 260 5.08 3.90 -22.67
C VAL A 260 5.34 3.98 -24.17
N ARG A 261 6.14 3.05 -24.70
CA ARG A 261 6.47 2.97 -26.14
C ARG A 261 5.88 1.72 -26.73
N GLU A 262 5.00 1.85 -27.71
CA GLU A 262 4.53 0.74 -28.54
C GLU A 262 5.59 0.41 -29.59
N GLY A 263 5.88 -0.87 -29.75
CA GLY A 263 6.72 -1.43 -30.81
C GLY A 263 6.07 -2.67 -31.40
N THR A 264 6.33 -2.89 -32.68
CA THR A 264 5.98 -4.12 -33.40
C THR A 264 7.25 -4.81 -33.87
N ILE A 265 7.21 -6.12 -34.07
CA ILE A 265 8.31 -6.85 -34.68
C ILE A 265 8.39 -6.46 -36.16
N ASP A 266 9.59 -6.16 -36.64
CA ASP A 266 9.85 -5.89 -38.06
C ASP A 266 9.54 -7.15 -38.88
N THR A 267 8.68 -7.01 -39.88
CA THR A 267 8.20 -8.16 -40.68
C THR A 267 9.28 -8.73 -41.60
N GLN A 268 10.43 -8.05 -41.73
CA GLN A 268 11.49 -8.32 -42.70
C GLN A 268 10.98 -8.35 -44.15
N ASN A 269 9.77 -7.85 -44.40
CA ASN A 269 9.14 -7.78 -45.71
C ASN A 269 9.22 -6.33 -46.22
N PRO A 270 10.06 -6.05 -47.23
CA PRO A 270 10.30 -4.69 -47.70
C PRO A 270 9.03 -3.94 -48.10
N SER A 271 8.07 -4.63 -48.73
CA SER A 271 6.82 -4.00 -49.18
C SER A 271 5.91 -3.63 -48.00
N ILE A 272 5.84 -4.47 -46.97
CA ILE A 272 5.06 -4.16 -45.75
C ILE A 272 5.69 -2.99 -45.01
N GLU A 273 7.02 -3.02 -44.82
CA GLU A 273 7.73 -1.97 -44.11
C GLU A 273 7.75 -0.64 -44.89
N ALA A 274 7.82 -0.68 -46.22
CA ALA A 274 7.69 0.51 -47.07
C ALA A 274 6.33 1.17 -46.91
N ASN A 275 5.24 0.40 -47.02
CA ASN A 275 3.88 0.91 -46.82
C ASN A 275 3.68 1.49 -45.41
N ARG A 276 4.27 0.86 -44.38
CA ARG A 276 4.27 1.40 -43.01
C ARG A 276 4.96 2.76 -42.94
N ARG A 277 6.18 2.88 -43.48
CA ARG A 277 6.94 4.15 -43.49
C ARG A 277 6.23 5.26 -44.25
N ILE A 278 5.58 4.93 -45.37
CA ILE A 278 4.76 5.87 -46.14
C ILE A 278 3.59 6.36 -45.30
N ALA A 279 2.81 5.46 -44.71
CA ALA A 279 1.70 5.83 -43.84
C ALA A 279 2.14 6.69 -42.63
N GLU A 280 3.29 6.36 -42.02
CA GLU A 280 3.88 7.14 -40.93
C GLU A 280 4.32 8.54 -41.37
N ARG A 281 4.87 8.68 -42.59
CA ARG A 281 5.22 10.00 -43.16
C ARG A 281 3.95 10.81 -43.41
N ASP A 282 2.94 10.21 -44.03
CA ASP A 282 1.71 10.90 -44.44
C ASP A 282 0.83 11.31 -43.24
N ALA A 283 0.96 10.62 -42.11
CA ALA A 283 0.33 10.99 -40.85
C ALA A 283 1.03 12.16 -40.13
N ARG A 284 2.24 12.57 -40.53
CA ARG A 284 2.94 13.69 -39.90
C ARG A 284 2.25 15.00 -40.23
N PRO A 285 2.21 15.97 -39.29
CA PRO A 285 1.76 17.32 -39.59
C PRO A 285 2.55 17.90 -40.77
N VAL A 286 1.84 18.51 -41.73
CA VAL A 286 2.47 19.15 -42.87
C VAL A 286 3.41 20.25 -42.38
N GLU A 287 4.65 20.23 -42.88
CA GLU A 287 5.65 21.23 -42.50
C GLU A 287 5.16 22.66 -42.82
N HIS A 288 5.42 23.59 -41.90
CA HIS A 288 4.95 24.98 -42.01
C HIS A 288 5.33 25.66 -43.34
N GLY A 289 6.52 25.36 -43.88
CA GLY A 289 6.97 25.89 -45.17
C GLY A 289 6.18 25.34 -46.34
N VAL A 290 5.90 24.03 -46.33
CA VAL A 290 5.13 23.33 -47.37
C VAL A 290 3.68 23.80 -47.37
N ALA A 291 3.07 23.96 -46.19
CA ALA A 291 1.69 24.44 -46.06
C ALA A 291 1.48 25.85 -46.64
N ARG A 292 2.47 26.75 -46.55
CA ARG A 292 2.38 28.13 -47.09
C ARG A 292 2.44 28.21 -48.59
N VAL A 293 2.99 27.19 -49.25
CA VAL A 293 3.12 27.15 -50.71
C VAL A 293 2.13 26.19 -51.34
N ALA A 294 1.18 25.64 -50.58
CA ALA A 294 0.21 24.66 -51.07
C ALA A 294 -0.65 25.22 -52.21
N ASP A 295 -1.02 26.50 -52.14
CA ASP A 295 -1.85 27.21 -53.14
C ASP A 295 -1.03 27.84 -54.29
N ILE A 296 0.29 27.60 -54.33
CA ILE A 296 1.16 28.09 -55.40
C ILE A 296 1.35 26.97 -56.42
N ASP A 297 0.97 27.24 -57.67
CA ASP A 297 1.17 26.33 -58.81
C ASP A 297 2.60 25.81 -58.85
N LYS A 298 2.76 24.48 -58.92
CA LYS A 298 4.09 23.88 -58.96
C LYS A 298 4.64 23.93 -60.39
N ILE A 299 5.93 24.21 -60.52
CA ILE A 299 6.58 24.28 -61.84
C ILE A 299 6.44 22.95 -62.62
N ILE A 300 6.43 21.82 -61.92
CA ILE A 300 6.23 20.46 -62.47
C ILE A 300 4.79 20.24 -62.98
N GLU A 301 3.81 21.00 -62.51
CA GLU A 301 2.44 20.97 -63.02
C GLU A 301 2.31 21.81 -64.29
N LEU A 302 3.06 22.92 -64.36
CA LEU A 302 3.15 23.79 -65.53
C LEU A 302 4.03 23.20 -66.65
N HIS A 303 5.02 22.38 -66.30
CA HIS A 303 6.01 21.77 -67.18
C HIS A 303 6.09 20.24 -66.97
N PRO A 304 5.15 19.47 -67.56
CA PRO A 304 5.12 18.01 -67.40
C PRO A 304 6.38 17.28 -67.88
N GLU A 305 7.16 17.88 -68.78
CA GLU A 305 8.46 17.38 -69.25
C GLU A 305 9.52 17.28 -68.14
N LEU A 306 9.31 17.97 -67.02
CA LEU A 306 10.19 17.90 -65.86
C LEU A 306 9.89 16.69 -64.96
N LYS A 307 8.76 15.98 -65.18
CA LYS A 307 8.42 14.79 -64.41
C LYS A 307 9.32 13.62 -64.80
N ASP A 308 9.95 12.99 -63.82
CA ASP A 308 10.74 11.79 -64.02
C ASP A 308 10.24 10.61 -63.18
N TYR A 309 11.06 9.57 -63.06
CA TYR A 309 10.77 8.39 -62.25
C TYR A 309 10.49 8.75 -60.79
N TYR A 310 11.27 9.65 -60.19
CA TYR A 310 11.20 10.05 -58.78
C TYR A 310 9.96 10.90 -58.46
N ASP A 311 9.34 11.54 -59.46
CA ASP A 311 8.05 12.23 -59.29
C ASP A 311 6.85 11.27 -59.29
N SER A 312 7.03 10.04 -59.78
CA SER A 312 5.96 9.04 -59.93
C SER A 312 6.03 7.89 -58.93
N VAL A 313 7.16 7.75 -58.24
CA VAL A 313 7.41 6.69 -57.26
C VAL A 313 7.73 7.32 -55.92
N ASP A 314 7.09 6.80 -54.88
CA ASP A 314 7.36 7.24 -53.53
C ASP A 314 8.83 6.91 -53.14
N PRO A 315 9.62 7.88 -52.65
CA PRO A 315 11.00 7.62 -52.22
C PRO A 315 11.15 6.53 -51.14
N LEU A 316 10.07 6.20 -50.42
CA LEU A 316 10.03 5.16 -49.39
C LEU A 316 9.53 3.80 -49.89
N ALA A 317 9.09 3.72 -51.16
CA ALA A 317 8.67 2.47 -51.79
C ALA A 317 9.81 1.45 -51.84
N ASP A 318 9.47 0.17 -51.80
CA ASP A 318 10.45 -0.90 -51.83
C ASP A 318 11.01 -1.15 -53.23
N THR A 319 12.28 -1.54 -53.28
CA THR A 319 12.98 -1.86 -54.52
C THR A 319 12.97 -3.36 -54.81
N GLN A 320 13.21 -3.72 -56.07
CA GLN A 320 13.39 -5.12 -56.46
C GLN A 320 14.58 -5.76 -55.73
N SER A 321 15.68 -5.02 -55.56
CA SER A 321 16.88 -5.53 -54.88
C SER A 321 16.62 -5.84 -53.40
N GLU A 322 15.86 -4.99 -52.71
CA GLU A 322 15.47 -5.22 -51.32
C GLU A 322 14.58 -6.45 -51.18
N ARG A 323 13.60 -6.64 -52.07
CA ARG A 323 12.74 -7.83 -52.08
C ARG A 323 13.53 -9.12 -52.25
N GLU A 324 14.51 -9.13 -53.15
CA GLU A 324 15.40 -10.28 -53.37
C GLU A 324 16.33 -10.55 -52.17
N ALA A 325 16.85 -9.49 -51.56
CA ALA A 325 17.69 -9.60 -50.36
C ALA A 325 16.89 -10.16 -49.17
N ALA A 326 15.68 -9.64 -48.93
CA ALA A 326 14.78 -10.12 -47.90
C ALA A 326 14.37 -11.58 -48.11
N ALA A 327 14.06 -11.99 -49.35
CA ALA A 327 13.73 -13.37 -49.65
C ALA A 327 14.90 -14.33 -49.31
N ARG A 328 16.15 -13.94 -49.61
CA ARG A 328 17.34 -14.71 -49.22
C ARG A 328 17.51 -14.78 -47.70
N ALA A 329 17.34 -13.66 -47.01
CA ALA A 329 17.46 -13.58 -45.55
C ALA A 329 16.41 -14.47 -44.85
N LEU A 330 15.14 -14.38 -45.27
CA LEU A 330 14.03 -15.18 -44.75
C LEU A 330 14.25 -16.69 -44.97
N ALA A 331 14.84 -17.08 -46.10
CA ALA A 331 15.16 -18.48 -46.38
C ALA A 331 16.28 -19.05 -45.49
N ALA A 332 17.18 -18.19 -44.99
CA ALA A 332 18.30 -18.56 -44.13
C ALA A 332 17.91 -18.69 -42.64
N LEU A 333 16.70 -18.30 -42.25
CA LEU A 333 16.25 -18.32 -40.87
C LEU A 333 16.08 -19.74 -40.33
N THR A 334 16.50 -19.91 -39.08
CA THR A 334 16.20 -21.09 -38.27
C THR A 334 14.69 -21.20 -37.99
N GLN A 335 14.28 -22.36 -37.46
CA GLN A 335 12.88 -22.58 -37.09
C GLN A 335 12.42 -21.62 -35.98
N ASP A 336 13.28 -21.34 -34.99
CA ASP A 336 12.96 -20.46 -33.87
C ASP A 336 12.82 -19.00 -34.31
N GLU A 337 13.70 -18.52 -35.20
CA GLU A 337 13.62 -17.16 -35.73
C GLU A 337 12.36 -16.94 -36.58
N ARG A 338 11.96 -17.95 -37.37
CA ARG A 338 10.69 -17.91 -38.11
C ARG A 338 9.49 -17.86 -37.17
N ALA A 339 9.54 -18.60 -36.06
CA ALA A 339 8.49 -18.56 -35.06
C ALA A 339 8.38 -17.19 -34.37
N VAL A 340 9.50 -16.50 -34.16
CA VAL A 340 9.51 -15.12 -33.62
C VAL A 340 8.96 -14.12 -34.63
N LEU A 341 9.32 -14.20 -35.92
CA LEU A 341 8.77 -13.31 -36.96
C LEU A 341 7.28 -13.52 -37.23
N ALA A 342 6.76 -14.74 -36.98
CA ALA A 342 5.35 -15.03 -37.12
C ALA A 342 4.48 -14.47 -35.96
N ARG A 343 5.10 -13.91 -34.92
CA ARG A 343 4.39 -13.27 -33.81
C ARG A 343 3.74 -11.97 -34.27
N SER A 344 2.52 -11.76 -33.81
CA SER A 344 1.71 -10.56 -34.12
C SER A 344 1.44 -9.70 -32.89
N GLU A 345 2.04 -10.09 -31.76
CA GLU A 345 1.99 -9.38 -30.51
C GLU A 345 2.65 -8.02 -30.63
N LYS A 346 1.98 -7.02 -30.06
CA LYS A 346 2.54 -5.70 -29.80
C LYS A 346 3.43 -5.79 -28.56
N ILE A 347 4.54 -5.08 -28.60
CA ILE A 347 5.49 -4.96 -27.48
C ILE A 347 5.36 -3.55 -26.93
N TYR A 348 4.99 -3.43 -25.66
CA TYR A 348 4.98 -2.15 -24.95
C TYR A 348 6.18 -2.09 -24.02
N VAL A 349 7.05 -1.10 -24.22
CA VAL A 349 8.16 -0.82 -23.30
C VAL A 349 7.72 0.25 -22.32
N ILE A 350 7.64 -0.12 -21.05
CA ILE A 350 7.28 0.70 -19.92
C ILE A 350 8.56 1.21 -19.27
N SER A 351 8.78 2.52 -19.31
CA SER A 351 9.90 3.19 -18.65
C SER A 351 9.46 3.70 -17.28
N LEU A 352 10.22 3.34 -16.26
CA LEU A 352 9.96 3.67 -14.86
C LEU A 352 11.20 4.35 -14.25
N GLU A 353 10.97 5.36 -13.43
CA GLU A 353 12.01 6.05 -12.66
C GLU A 353 11.67 6.01 -11.16
N ASN A 354 12.60 5.53 -10.33
CA ASN A 354 12.52 5.64 -8.87
C ASN A 354 13.10 6.99 -8.44
N LYS A 355 12.22 7.89 -8.02
CA LYS A 355 12.56 9.25 -7.55
C LYS A 355 12.71 9.31 -6.04
N GLY A 356 11.88 8.59 -5.31
CA GLY A 356 11.82 8.65 -3.84
C GLY A 356 12.95 7.88 -3.14
N GLY A 357 13.64 7.00 -3.86
CA GLY A 357 14.79 6.23 -3.38
C GLY A 357 14.41 4.83 -2.88
N LEU A 358 13.19 4.63 -2.38
CA LEU A 358 12.74 3.30 -1.98
C LEU A 358 12.42 2.43 -3.19
N VAL A 359 13.13 1.30 -3.27
CA VAL A 359 12.82 0.21 -4.18
C VAL A 359 11.56 -0.49 -3.69
N MET A 360 10.61 -0.75 -4.59
CA MET A 360 9.36 -1.45 -4.32
C MET A 360 8.96 -2.35 -5.52
N PRO A 361 8.13 -3.39 -5.32
CA PRO A 361 7.42 -4.04 -6.42
C PRO A 361 6.63 -3.02 -7.23
N VAL A 362 6.54 -3.26 -8.54
CA VAL A 362 5.85 -2.37 -9.48
C VAL A 362 4.53 -3.02 -9.89
N ILE A 363 3.43 -2.36 -9.60
CA ILE A 363 2.08 -2.86 -9.87
C ILE A 363 1.46 -2.02 -10.97
N LEU A 364 1.25 -2.61 -12.14
CA LEU A 364 0.75 -1.92 -13.31
C LEU A 364 -0.63 -2.44 -13.70
N LYS A 365 -1.59 -1.54 -13.86
CA LYS A 365 -2.87 -1.81 -14.50
C LYS A 365 -2.84 -1.34 -15.94
N PHE A 366 -2.95 -2.29 -16.86
CA PHE A 366 -3.12 -2.07 -18.29
C PHE A 366 -4.61 -1.99 -18.60
N THR A 367 -5.03 -0.94 -19.30
CA THR A 367 -6.38 -0.81 -19.86
C THR A 367 -6.29 -0.87 -21.38
N PHE A 368 -7.15 -1.66 -22.01
CA PHE A 368 -7.10 -1.92 -23.44
C PHE A 368 -8.26 -1.25 -24.19
N ALA A 369 -8.13 -1.13 -25.51
CA ALA A 369 -9.12 -0.52 -26.39
C ALA A 369 -10.48 -1.24 -26.40
N ASP A 370 -10.52 -2.51 -26.00
CA ASP A 370 -11.75 -3.30 -25.82
C ASP A 370 -12.41 -3.11 -24.44
N ASN A 371 -11.94 -2.13 -23.65
CA ASN A 371 -12.32 -1.86 -22.25
C ASN A 371 -11.98 -2.96 -21.24
N SER A 372 -11.27 -4.01 -21.65
CA SER A 372 -10.71 -4.97 -20.69
C SER A 372 -9.52 -4.37 -19.96
N SER A 373 -9.20 -4.92 -18.78
CA SER A 373 -8.01 -4.53 -18.02
C SER A 373 -7.27 -5.73 -17.45
N GLN A 374 -5.98 -5.56 -17.22
CA GLN A 374 -5.11 -6.56 -16.63
C GLN A 374 -4.17 -5.89 -15.63
N ILE A 375 -4.03 -6.48 -14.44
CA ILE A 375 -3.03 -6.07 -13.45
C ILE A 375 -1.84 -7.02 -13.57
N VAL A 376 -0.64 -6.46 -13.58
CA VAL A 376 0.62 -7.18 -13.53
C VAL A 376 1.40 -6.67 -12.33
N GLU A 377 1.82 -7.59 -11.48
CA GLU A 377 2.67 -7.34 -10.32
C GLU A 377 4.08 -7.78 -10.68
N ILE A 378 5.02 -6.84 -10.64
CA ILE A 378 6.43 -7.05 -10.99
C ILE A 378 7.25 -6.99 -9.70
N PRO A 379 8.00 -8.05 -9.35
CA PRO A 379 8.80 -8.07 -8.13
C PRO A 379 9.86 -6.95 -8.07
N ALA A 380 10.31 -6.61 -6.86
CA ALA A 380 11.29 -5.55 -6.60
C ALA A 380 12.66 -5.79 -7.29
N GLU A 381 12.95 -7.02 -7.69
CA GLU A 381 14.16 -7.43 -8.40
C GLU A 381 14.30 -6.77 -9.78
N ILE A 382 13.22 -6.18 -10.32
CA ILE A 382 13.27 -5.31 -11.50
C ILE A 382 14.33 -4.20 -11.36
N TRP A 383 14.57 -3.74 -10.14
CA TRP A 383 15.51 -2.66 -9.81
C TRP A 383 16.96 -3.14 -9.63
N ARG A 384 17.25 -4.44 -9.71
CA ARG A 384 18.57 -5.03 -9.38
C ARG A 384 19.72 -4.48 -10.23
N GLN A 385 19.51 -4.24 -11.52
CA GLN A 385 20.56 -3.72 -12.39
C GLN A 385 20.72 -2.21 -12.27
N ASN A 386 19.61 -1.50 -12.01
CA ASN A 386 19.59 -0.05 -11.88
C ASN A 386 18.43 0.34 -10.97
N ALA A 387 18.75 0.78 -9.75
CA ALA A 387 17.77 1.14 -8.74
C ALA A 387 17.04 2.47 -9.04
N LYS A 388 17.50 3.23 -10.05
CA LYS A 388 16.93 4.52 -10.42
C LYS A 388 16.04 4.46 -11.65
N ASN A 389 16.44 3.73 -12.69
CA ASN A 389 15.70 3.68 -13.95
C ASN A 389 15.61 2.27 -14.48
N VAL A 390 14.41 1.87 -14.92
CA VAL A 390 14.21 0.57 -15.55
C VAL A 390 13.25 0.64 -16.74
N ASN A 391 13.51 -0.20 -17.74
CA ASN A 391 12.59 -0.46 -18.83
C ASN A 391 12.08 -1.90 -18.70
N TRP A 392 10.77 -2.09 -18.74
CA TRP A 392 10.14 -3.40 -18.70
C TRP A 392 9.20 -3.58 -19.88
N SER A 393 9.23 -4.75 -20.51
CA SER A 393 8.44 -5.03 -21.72
C SER A 393 7.21 -5.89 -21.43
N PHE A 394 6.06 -5.45 -21.92
CA PHE A 394 4.79 -6.18 -21.89
C PHE A 394 4.37 -6.57 -23.30
N MET A 395 4.09 -7.86 -23.54
CA MET A 395 3.66 -8.35 -24.84
C MET A 395 2.18 -8.73 -24.82
N THR A 396 1.41 -8.26 -25.81
CA THR A 396 -0.01 -8.57 -25.93
C THR A 396 -0.51 -8.38 -27.37
N LEU A 397 -1.56 -9.09 -27.76
CA LEU A 397 -2.28 -8.85 -29.02
C LEU A 397 -3.20 -7.62 -28.95
N LYS A 398 -3.48 -7.11 -27.75
CA LYS A 398 -4.43 -6.01 -27.53
C LYS A 398 -3.76 -4.65 -27.71
N THR A 399 -4.51 -3.68 -28.23
CA THR A 399 -4.10 -2.28 -28.25
C THR A 399 -4.29 -1.66 -26.86
N LEU A 400 -3.23 -1.10 -26.31
CA LEU A 400 -3.20 -0.45 -25.00
C LEU A 400 -3.73 0.99 -25.11
N THR A 401 -4.56 1.40 -24.16
CA THR A 401 -5.08 2.77 -24.09
C THR A 401 -4.49 3.54 -22.92
N SER A 402 -4.29 2.89 -21.78
CA SER A 402 -3.66 3.51 -20.62
C SER A 402 -2.94 2.51 -19.71
N VAL A 403 -1.98 3.04 -18.96
CA VAL A 403 -1.28 2.35 -17.88
C VAL A 403 -1.40 3.18 -16.61
N GLU A 404 -1.74 2.53 -15.50
CA GLU A 404 -1.80 3.10 -14.17
C GLU A 404 -0.86 2.33 -13.24
N LEU A 405 0.03 3.05 -12.58
CA LEU A 405 0.91 2.54 -11.55
C LEU A 405 0.24 2.60 -10.17
N ASP A 406 0.40 1.52 -9.41
CA ASP A 406 -0.17 1.32 -8.08
C ASP A 406 -1.67 1.67 -8.02
N PRO A 407 -2.52 0.98 -8.81
CA PRO A 407 -3.96 1.26 -8.90
C PRO A 407 -4.69 1.05 -7.56
N ARG A 408 -4.12 0.24 -6.67
CA ARG A 408 -4.69 -0.10 -5.35
C ARG A 408 -4.11 0.76 -4.22
N GLN A 409 -3.10 1.57 -4.50
CA GLN A 409 -2.40 2.41 -3.52
C GLN A 409 -1.79 1.59 -2.38
N GLU A 410 -1.18 0.46 -2.71
CA GLU A 410 -0.65 -0.50 -1.74
C GLU A 410 0.84 -0.33 -1.46
N THR A 411 1.55 0.56 -2.16
CA THR A 411 3.01 0.75 -1.98
C THR A 411 3.40 2.03 -1.22
N ALA A 412 2.43 2.88 -0.84
CA ALA A 412 2.64 4.21 -0.27
C ALA A 412 3.35 5.20 -1.23
N ASP A 413 3.04 5.15 -2.52
CA ASP A 413 3.58 6.10 -3.50
C ASP A 413 3.14 7.55 -3.18
N ALA A 414 4.12 8.44 -3.03
CA ALA A 414 3.94 9.80 -2.58
C ALA A 414 3.45 10.77 -3.67
N ASP A 415 3.67 10.50 -4.95
CA ASP A 415 3.27 11.39 -6.05
C ASP A 415 2.47 10.68 -7.13
N ARG A 416 1.17 10.56 -6.90
CA ARG A 416 0.26 9.94 -7.86
C ARG A 416 0.16 10.67 -9.20
N ASN A 417 0.60 11.92 -9.34
CA ASN A 417 0.48 12.64 -10.63
C ASN A 417 1.31 11.99 -11.73
N ASN A 418 2.37 11.27 -11.35
CA ASN A 418 3.28 10.61 -12.26
C ASN A 418 2.99 9.10 -12.45
N ASN A 419 1.83 8.62 -11.96
CA ASN A 419 1.42 7.21 -12.04
C ASN A 419 0.66 6.85 -13.33
N TYR A 420 0.36 7.82 -14.19
CA TYR A 420 -0.54 7.62 -15.33
C TYR A 420 0.13 7.87 -16.67
N PHE A 421 -0.12 6.97 -17.61
CA PHE A 421 0.15 7.18 -19.01
C PHE A 421 -1.11 6.89 -19.83
N PRO A 422 -1.63 7.83 -20.64
CA PRO A 422 -1.18 9.24 -20.72
C PRO A 422 -1.42 10.01 -19.40
N PRO A 423 -0.71 11.13 -19.17
CA PRO A 423 -0.91 11.96 -17.98
C PRO A 423 -2.36 12.46 -17.89
N ARG A 424 -2.89 12.51 -16.66
CA ARG A 424 -4.26 12.98 -16.37
C ARG A 424 -4.26 14.11 -15.35
N ILE A 425 -5.29 14.94 -15.39
CA ILE A 425 -5.48 16.03 -14.41
C ILE A 425 -6.07 15.43 -13.13
N GLU A 426 -5.32 15.50 -12.03
CA GLU A 426 -5.80 15.12 -10.70
C GLU A 426 -6.52 16.31 -10.02
N PRO A 427 -7.76 16.12 -9.52
CA PRO A 427 -8.49 17.20 -8.86
C PRO A 427 -7.90 17.50 -7.47
N SER A 428 -7.57 18.77 -7.21
CA SER A 428 -7.17 19.25 -5.88
C SER A 428 -8.22 20.20 -5.29
N ARG A 429 -8.47 20.10 -3.98
CA ARG A 429 -9.41 20.97 -3.26
C ARG A 429 -8.63 21.87 -2.29
N LEU A 430 -8.61 23.17 -2.57
CA LEU A 430 -8.08 24.17 -1.65
C LEU A 430 -9.17 24.56 -0.64
N GLN A 431 -8.88 24.45 0.66
CA GLN A 431 -9.82 24.81 1.72
C GLN A 431 -9.24 25.94 2.57
N ILE A 432 -10.01 27.03 2.74
CA ILE A 432 -9.65 28.15 3.62
C ILE A 432 -10.07 27.76 5.04
N PHE A 433 -9.11 27.60 5.95
CA PHE A 433 -9.37 27.14 7.31
C PHE A 433 -9.86 28.25 8.24
N LYS A 434 -10.95 27.97 8.96
CA LYS A 434 -11.18 28.42 10.34
C LYS A 434 -11.35 27.17 11.18
N GLU A 435 -10.58 27.04 12.25
CA GLU A 435 -10.57 25.87 13.12
C GLU A 435 -11.96 25.68 13.76
N LYS A 436 -12.68 24.64 13.34
CA LYS A 436 -13.90 24.17 14.01
C LYS A 436 -13.51 22.99 14.89
N GLY A 437 -14.02 22.97 16.12
CA GLY A 437 -13.83 21.84 17.03
C GLY A 437 -14.34 20.50 16.45
N PRO A 438 -13.98 19.37 17.07
CA PRO A 438 -14.28 18.04 16.56
C PRO A 438 -15.79 17.84 16.36
N ARG A 439 -16.17 17.28 15.21
CA ARG A 439 -17.57 16.99 14.85
C ARG A 439 -18.12 15.94 15.81
N ASN A 440 -19.26 16.22 16.44
CA ASN A 440 -19.96 15.25 17.28
C ASN A 440 -21.33 14.97 16.66
N GLN A 441 -21.41 13.96 15.80
CA GLN A 441 -22.64 13.66 15.07
C GLN A 441 -23.82 13.33 15.98
N MET A 442 -23.60 12.71 17.14
CA MET A 442 -24.70 12.45 18.08
C MET A 442 -25.28 13.75 18.61
N ARG A 443 -24.44 14.64 19.14
CA ARG A 443 -24.87 15.95 19.62
C ARG A 443 -25.49 16.79 18.50
N ASP A 444 -24.83 16.83 17.34
CA ASP A 444 -25.22 17.68 16.21
C ASP A 444 -26.55 17.20 15.57
N ASN A 445 -26.93 15.93 15.76
CA ASN A 445 -28.23 15.36 15.36
C ASN A 445 -29.24 15.22 16.54
N ASN A 446 -28.98 15.84 17.70
CA ASN A 446 -29.83 15.74 18.90
C ASN A 446 -30.11 14.29 19.34
N LEU A 447 -29.12 13.42 19.22
CA LEU A 447 -29.17 12.02 19.66
C LEU A 447 -28.51 11.85 21.02
N THR A 448 -29.11 11.01 21.86
CA THR A 448 -28.64 10.66 23.19
C THR A 448 -28.62 9.14 23.38
N VAL A 449 -27.81 8.66 24.32
CA VAL A 449 -27.77 7.25 24.72
C VAL A 449 -28.20 7.09 26.17
N ALA A 450 -28.87 5.99 26.48
CA ALA A 450 -29.16 5.63 27.86
C ALA A 450 -27.89 5.11 28.55
N PRO A 451 -27.76 5.23 29.88
CA PRO A 451 -26.57 4.78 30.58
C PRO A 451 -26.21 3.32 30.32
N ASN A 452 -27.18 2.42 30.12
CA ASN A 452 -26.94 0.99 30.03
C ASN A 452 -26.95 0.42 28.60
N THR A 453 -26.98 1.26 27.56
CA THR A 453 -27.00 0.78 26.17
C THR A 453 -26.44 1.80 25.18
N THR A 454 -25.77 1.32 24.13
CA THR A 454 -25.33 2.14 22.99
C THR A 454 -26.46 2.44 21.99
N GLN A 455 -27.69 1.99 22.25
CA GLN A 455 -28.85 2.35 21.43
C GLN A 455 -29.17 3.85 21.58
N THR A 456 -29.28 4.54 20.45
CA THR A 456 -29.55 5.98 20.41
C THR A 456 -31.05 6.28 20.38
N SER A 457 -31.45 7.37 21.02
CA SER A 457 -32.80 7.94 20.93
C SER A 457 -32.76 9.44 20.64
N SER A 458 -33.78 9.95 19.96
CA SER A 458 -33.94 11.40 19.74
C SER A 458 -34.26 12.07 21.08
N ALA A 459 -33.48 13.09 21.43
CA ALA A 459 -33.81 13.99 22.52
C ALA A 459 -35.02 14.83 22.08
N LYS A 460 -36.24 14.31 22.25
CA LYS A 460 -37.46 15.11 22.11
C LYS A 460 -37.32 16.35 22.99
N GLU A 461 -37.54 17.53 22.42
CA GLU A 461 -37.72 18.77 23.18
C GLU A 461 -38.80 18.51 24.25
N LYS A 462 -38.37 18.42 25.50
CA LYS A 462 -39.24 18.45 26.67
C LYS A 462 -39.39 19.90 27.11
#